data_AF-X0VDI1-F1
#
_entry.id   AF-X0VDI1-F1
#
_cell.length_a   1.000
_cell.length_b   1.000
_cell.length_c   1.000
_cell.angle_alpha   90.00
_cell.angle_beta   90.00
_cell.angle_gamma   90.00
#
_symmetry.space_group_name_H-M   'P 1'
#
loop_
_entity.id
_entity.type
_entity.pdbx_description
1 polymer ?
#
loop_
_entity_poly.entity_id
_entity_poly.type
_entity_poly.pdbx_seq_one_letter_code
_entity_poly.pdbx_strand_id
1 'polypeptide(L)'
;MLAASAAGGKIMLVAMVSEALVKQGRARADEWVTVCSDVVGGSGGGKPTMAQAGGKDAQKLPQALETAEAWIREKLALPKQGDP
;
A
#
# COMPACT_ATOMS: atom_id res chain seq x y z
N MET A 1 5.72 6.16 0.91
CA MET A 1 4.47 6.85 1.24
C MET A 1 3.32 6.13 0.53
N LEU A 2 2.20 5.93 1.21
CA LEU A 2 0.95 5.46 0.62
C LEU A 2 -0.12 6.52 0.89
N ALA A 3 -0.87 6.89 -0.14
CA ALA A 3 -2.00 7.80 -0.05
C ALA A 3 -3.27 7.10 -0.54
N ALA A 4 -4.39 7.39 0.09
CA ALA A 4 -5.69 6.87 -0.27
C ALA A 4 -6.73 8.00 -0.32
N SER A 5 -7.65 7.92 -1.29
CA SER A 5 -8.85 8.75 -1.32
C SER A 5 -10.07 7.87 -1.56
N ALA A 6 -11.21 8.27 -1.01
CA ALA A 6 -12.50 7.62 -1.24
C ALA A 6 -13.52 8.68 -1.69
N ALA A 7 -14.06 8.51 -2.89
CA ALA A 7 -15.06 9.41 -3.47
C ALA A 7 -16.06 8.63 -4.32
N GLY A 8 -17.35 8.88 -4.13
CA GLY A 8 -18.41 8.24 -4.93
C GLY A 8 -18.40 6.71 -4.89
N GLY A 9 -18.04 6.12 -3.73
CA GLY A 9 -17.94 4.67 -3.55
C GLY A 9 -16.72 4.02 -4.22
N LYS A 10 -15.81 4.81 -4.79
CA LYS A 10 -14.55 4.34 -5.36
C LYS A 10 -13.38 4.77 -4.49
N ILE A 11 -12.41 3.88 -4.36
CA ILE A 11 -11.14 4.15 -3.70
C ILE A 11 -10.08 4.35 -4.77
N MET A 12 -9.19 5.31 -4.55
CA MET A 12 -7.95 5.45 -5.30
C MET A 12 -6.76 5.40 -4.34
N LEU A 13 -5.78 4.59 -4.68
CA LEU A 13 -4.57 4.35 -3.90
C LEU A 13 -3.35 4.73 -4.74
N VAL A 14 -2.38 5.40 -4.12
CA VAL A 14 -1.09 5.73 -4.74
C VAL A 14 0.03 5.40 -3.77
N ALA A 15 0.95 4.55 -4.20
CA ALA A 15 2.14 4.18 -3.45
C ALA A 15 3.39 4.75 -4.11
N MET A 16 4.30 5.27 -3.30
CA MET A 16 5.63 5.73 -3.71
C MET A 16 6.69 5.13 -2.78
N VAL A 17 7.72 4.54 -3.37
CA VAL A 17 8.88 3.95 -2.70
C VAL A 17 10.14 4.52 -3.34
N SER A 18 11.15 4.83 -2.52
CA SER A 18 12.42 5.38 -3.03
C SER A 18 13.16 4.37 -3.90
N GLU A 19 13.86 4.86 -4.92
CA GLU A 19 14.69 4.00 -5.78
C GLU A 19 15.71 3.16 -5.01
N ALA A 20 16.25 3.69 -3.91
CA ALA A 20 17.20 2.96 -3.07
C ALA A 20 16.58 1.69 -2.49
N LEU A 21 15.36 1.75 -1.96
CA LEU A 21 14.66 0.60 -1.40
C LEU A 21 14.32 -0.45 -2.46
N VAL A 22 13.94 0.02 -3.66
CA VAL A 22 13.69 -0.85 -4.83
C VAL A 22 14.98 -1.55 -5.27
N LYS A 23 16.08 -0.81 -5.42
CA LYS A 23 17.40 -1.35 -5.83
C LYS A 23 17.95 -2.33 -4.80
N GLN A 24 17.66 -2.13 -3.52
CA GLN A 24 18.00 -3.06 -2.44
C GLN A 24 17.08 -4.30 -2.38
N GLY A 25 16.05 -4.38 -3.22
CA GLY A 25 15.07 -5.47 -3.20
C GLY A 25 14.22 -5.54 -1.93
N ARG A 26 14.14 -4.43 -1.17
CA ARG A 26 13.45 -4.41 0.13
C ARG A 26 11.95 -4.20 -0.02
N ALA A 27 11.56 -3.24 -0.84
CA ALA A 27 10.16 -2.86 -1.04
C ALA A 27 9.92 -2.34 -2.46
N ARG A 28 8.73 -2.60 -2.99
CA ARG A 28 8.26 -2.07 -4.27
C ARG A 28 6.85 -1.49 -4.14
N ALA A 29 6.61 -0.39 -4.82
CA ALA A 29 5.33 0.33 -4.79
C ALA A 29 4.18 -0.47 -5.43
N ASP A 30 4.44 -1.23 -6.48
CA ASP A 30 3.46 -2.06 -7.19
C ASP A 30 2.97 -3.24 -6.35
N GLU A 31 3.87 -3.87 -5.59
CA GLU A 31 3.49 -4.90 -4.61
C GLU A 31 2.70 -4.27 -3.46
N TRP A 32 3.19 -3.16 -2.91
CA TRP A 32 2.58 -2.53 -1.74
C TRP A 32 1.16 -2.00 -2.01
N VAL A 33 0.92 -1.41 -3.18
CA VAL A 33 -0.42 -0.93 -3.56
C VAL A 33 -1.38 -2.09 -3.82
N THR A 34 -0.88 -3.22 -4.34
CA THR A 34 -1.69 -4.43 -4.60
C THR A 34 -2.19 -5.05 -3.29
N VAL A 35 -1.31 -5.17 -2.28
CA VAL A 35 -1.67 -5.62 -0.93
C VAL A 35 -2.85 -4.83 -0.36
N CYS A 36 -2.84 -3.50 -0.58
CA CYS A 36 -3.92 -2.63 -0.13
C CYS A 36 -5.18 -2.80 -1.00
N SER A 37 -5.04 -2.90 -2.33
CA SER A 37 -6.17 -3.01 -3.25
C SER A 37 -6.95 -4.30 -3.11
N ASP A 38 -6.29 -5.42 -2.79
CA ASP A 38 -6.92 -6.72 -2.64
C ASP A 38 -7.96 -6.71 -1.50
N VAL A 39 -7.65 -6.02 -0.39
CA VAL A 39 -8.55 -5.87 0.75
C VAL A 39 -9.83 -5.12 0.37
N VAL A 40 -9.72 -4.10 -0.49
CA VAL A 40 -10.84 -3.25 -0.92
C VAL A 40 -11.54 -3.74 -2.20
N GLY A 41 -11.29 -4.99 -2.60
CA GLY A 41 -11.91 -5.60 -3.79
C GLY A 41 -11.48 -4.92 -5.09
N GLY A 42 -10.21 -4.55 -5.13
CA GLY A 42 -9.61 -3.69 -6.14
C GLY A 42 -8.53 -4.38 -6.98
N SER A 43 -7.85 -3.58 -7.79
CA SER A 43 -6.68 -4.01 -8.57
C SER A 43 -5.83 -2.78 -8.91
N GLY A 44 -4.53 -3.00 -9.11
CA GLY A 44 -3.60 -1.93 -9.43
C GLY A 44 -2.37 -2.38 -10.19
N GLY A 45 -1.49 -1.43 -10.44
CA GLY A 45 -0.22 -1.65 -11.12
C GLY A 45 0.59 -0.36 -11.25
N GLY A 46 1.81 -0.49 -11.75
CA GLY A 46 2.69 0.64 -11.97
C GLY A 46 4.15 0.22 -11.96
N LYS A 47 5.03 1.19 -11.71
CA LYS A 47 6.47 0.97 -11.60
C LYS A 47 6.84 0.58 -10.17
N PRO A 48 7.97 -0.11 -9.95
CA PRO A 48 8.45 -0.44 -8.60
C PRO A 48 8.66 0.78 -7.68
N THR A 49 8.88 1.98 -8.22
CA THR A 49 9.03 3.21 -7.45
C THR A 49 7.72 3.97 -7.23
N MET A 50 6.74 3.79 -8.12
CA MET A 50 5.44 4.46 -8.04
C MET A 50 4.37 3.62 -8.71
N ALA A 51 3.30 3.32 -7.99
CA ALA A 51 2.18 2.54 -8.48
C ALA A 51 0.85 3.07 -7.95
N GLN A 52 -0.23 2.69 -8.63
CA GLN A 52 -1.57 3.11 -8.28
C GLN A 52 -2.54 1.93 -8.36
N ALA A 53 -3.59 1.98 -7.55
CA ALA A 53 -4.67 1.00 -7.57
C ALA A 53 -6.03 1.65 -7.33
N GLY A 54 -7.08 0.94 -7.75
CA GLY A 54 -8.46 1.30 -7.44
C GLY A 54 -9.11 0.25 -6.55
N GLY A 55 -10.17 0.62 -5.84
CA GLY A 55 -10.98 -0.27 -5.00
C GLY A 55 -12.46 0.09 -5.04
N LYS A 56 -13.31 -0.86 -4.62
CA LYS A 56 -14.78 -0.72 -4.65
C LYS A 56 -15.41 -0.74 -3.26
N ASP A 57 -14.69 -1.25 -2.27
CA ASP A 57 -15.20 -1.42 -0.91
C ASP A 57 -14.58 -0.38 0.05
N ALA A 58 -15.12 0.84 0.01
CA ALA A 58 -14.65 1.97 0.82
C ALA A 58 -14.73 1.70 2.33
N GLN A 59 -15.61 0.79 2.77
CA GLN A 59 -15.74 0.45 4.19
C GLN A 59 -14.52 -0.32 4.72
N LYS A 60 -13.79 -1.02 3.83
CA LYS A 60 -12.57 -1.74 4.19
C LYS A 60 -11.30 -0.90 4.10
N LEU A 61 -11.41 0.39 3.76
CA LEU A 61 -10.23 1.26 3.65
C LEU A 61 -9.38 1.31 4.92
N PRO A 62 -9.94 1.40 6.16
CA PRO A 62 -9.14 1.36 7.38
C PRO A 62 -8.30 0.08 7.48
N GLN A 63 -8.94 -1.09 7.30
CA GLN A 63 -8.25 -2.40 7.32
C GLN A 63 -7.17 -2.50 6.24
N ALA A 64 -7.42 -1.95 5.05
CA ALA A 64 -6.47 -1.95 3.95
C ALA A 64 -5.22 -1.12 4.28
N LEU A 65 -5.40 0.04 4.93
CA LEU A 65 -4.29 0.86 5.40
C LEU A 65 -3.47 0.17 6.50
N GLU A 66 -4.12 -0.49 7.45
CA GLU A 66 -3.44 -1.29 8.48
C GLU A 66 -2.62 -2.44 7.87
N THR A 67 -3.22 -3.15 6.90
CA THR A 67 -2.55 -4.24 6.18
C THR A 67 -1.34 -3.72 5.41
N ALA A 68 -1.48 -2.59 4.74
CA ALA A 68 -0.40 -1.95 4.01
C ALA A 68 0.72 -1.47 4.95
N GLU A 69 0.38 -0.90 6.11
CA GLU A 69 1.36 -0.49 7.11
C GLU A 69 2.14 -1.69 7.67
N ALA A 70 1.44 -2.77 8.04
CA ALA A 70 2.09 -3.99 8.52
C ALA A 70 3.07 -4.56 7.48
N TRP A 71 2.66 -4.61 6.21
CA TRP A 71 3.48 -5.10 5.12
C TRP A 71 4.76 -4.28 4.95
N ILE A 72 4.67 -2.95 4.89
CA ILE A 72 5.86 -2.11 4.67
C ILE A 72 6.80 -2.13 5.89
N ARG A 73 6.26 -2.24 7.12
CA ARG A 73 7.09 -2.39 8.33
C ARG A 73 7.88 -3.68 8.31
N GLU A 74 7.26 -4.80 7.91
CA GLU A 74 7.97 -6.08 7.71
C GLU A 74 9.12 -5.92 6.71
N LYS A 75 8.85 -5.31 5.55
CA LYS A 75 9.88 -5.08 4.52
C LYS A 75 11.00 -4.14 4.96
N LEU A 76 10.68 -3.19 5.83
CA LEU A 76 11.66 -2.27 6.40
C LEU A 76 12.34 -2.80 7.67
N ALA A 77 11.95 -4.00 8.16
CA ALA A 77 12.40 -4.55 9.44
C ALA A 77 12.22 -3.57 10.61
N LEU A 78 11.13 -2.79 10.58
CA LEU A 78 10.80 -1.84 11.64
C LEU A 78 9.98 -2.54 12.73
N PRO A 79 10.26 -2.27 14.02
CA PRO A 79 9.43 -2.78 15.10
C PRO A 79 7.99 -2.28 14.96
N LYS A 80 7.03 -3.08 15.43
CA LYS A 80 5.62 -2.67 15.50
C LYS A 80 5.52 -1.52 16.49
N GLN A 81 4.84 -0.45 16.10
CA GLN A 81 4.59 0.67 16.99
C GLN A 81 3.62 0.18 18.08
N GLY A 82 4.14 -0.07 19.29
CA GLY A 82 3.41 -0.70 20.40
C GLY A 82 4.12 -1.89 21.05
N ASP A 83 5.28 -2.34 20.54
CA ASP A 83 6.18 -3.19 21.34
C ASP A 83 6.83 -2.35 22.46
N PRO A 84 6.79 -2.78 23.72
CA PRO A 84 7.35 -2.05 24.88
C PRO A 84 8.87 -1.89 24.83
#